data_AF-Q0SKW7-F1
#
_entry.id   AF-Q0SKW7-F1
#
_cell.length_a   1.000
_cell.length_b   1.000
_cell.length_c   1.000
_cell.angle_alpha   90.00
_cell.angle_beta   90.00
_cell.angle_gamma   90.00
#
_symmetry.space_group_name_H-M   'P 1'
#
loop_
_entity.id
_entity.type
_entity.pdbx_description
1 polymer ?
#
loop_
_entity_poly.entity_id
_entity_poly.type
_entity_poly.pdbx_seq_one_letter_code
_entity_poly.pdbx_strand_id
1 'polypeptide(L)'
;MVKSRKIIINDRIIRSDTSINTEERDKKEYELLKNELKNRIEDDIRNKINTMKILLKIRNGKLYILDGYKRFEDFIFDFKIARTQAYKYIKIAKLIFEGKLKEINIIENGIDKTLFNLMKDKKVKSRANLIKPLRVRLETQEACDFYKRNPKFTNHLLEDFYQKNKEQLIKKLEQYENK
;
A
#
# COMPACT_ATOMS: atom_id res chain seq x y z
N MET A 1 -0.73 -24.05 87.89
CA MET A 1 -1.08 -24.55 86.54
C MET A 1 -1.71 -23.42 85.75
N VAL A 2 -1.00 -22.92 84.73
CA VAL A 2 -1.46 -21.85 83.84
C VAL A 2 -2.41 -22.46 82.82
N LYS A 3 -3.68 -22.02 82.79
CA LYS A 3 -4.65 -22.47 81.78
C LYS A 3 -4.71 -21.45 80.65
N SER A 4 -4.29 -21.92 79.49
CA SER A 4 -4.00 -21.17 78.27
C SER A 4 -5.22 -20.57 77.59
N ARG A 5 -4.91 -19.56 76.77
CA ARG A 5 -5.76 -18.53 76.18
C ARG A 5 -6.84 -19.04 75.22
N LYS A 6 -7.93 -18.25 75.16
CA LYS A 6 -8.94 -18.21 74.10
C LYS A 6 -8.27 -17.88 72.76
N ILE A 7 -8.47 -18.72 71.75
CA ILE A 7 -8.25 -18.37 70.35
C ILE A 7 -9.52 -18.75 69.60
N ILE A 8 -10.20 -17.73 69.04
CA ILE A 8 -11.28 -17.90 68.08
C ILE A 8 -10.67 -17.58 66.72
N ILE A 9 -10.67 -18.56 65.81
CA ILE A 9 -10.54 -18.31 64.38
C ILE A 9 -11.52 -19.24 63.69
N ASN A 10 -12.69 -18.73 63.32
CA ASN A 10 -13.39 -19.29 62.18
C ASN A 10 -14.24 -18.20 61.54
N ASP A 11 -13.61 -17.45 60.64
CA ASP A 11 -14.32 -16.64 59.65
C ASP A 11 -13.93 -17.18 58.27
N ARG A 12 -14.47 -18.35 57.93
CA ARG A 12 -14.54 -18.82 56.55
C ARG A 12 -15.89 -18.40 55.99
N ILE A 13 -16.01 -17.13 55.60
CA ILE A 13 -17.03 -16.72 54.64
C ILE A 13 -16.61 -17.30 53.29
N ILE A 14 -17.44 -18.21 52.79
CA ILE A 14 -17.41 -18.77 51.45
C ILE A 14 -17.44 -17.62 50.44
N ARG A 15 -16.34 -17.43 49.70
CA ARG A 15 -16.26 -16.55 48.52
C ARG A 15 -15.61 -17.34 47.39
N SER A 16 -16.35 -18.26 46.77
CA SER A 16 -15.90 -19.00 45.58
C SER A 16 -16.90 -19.00 44.43
N ASP A 17 -18.19 -18.77 44.68
CA ASP A 17 -19.20 -19.07 43.65
C ASP A 17 -19.58 -17.86 42.79
N THR A 18 -19.29 -16.64 43.24
CA THR A 18 -19.63 -15.40 42.50
C THR A 18 -18.54 -14.99 41.51
N SER A 19 -17.25 -15.28 41.78
CA SER A 19 -16.15 -14.88 40.89
C SER A 19 -16.05 -15.77 39.65
N ILE A 20 -16.29 -17.08 39.80
CA ILE A 20 -16.25 -18.06 38.70
C ILE A 20 -17.36 -17.75 37.67
N ASN A 21 -18.54 -17.33 38.13
CA ASN A 21 -19.67 -17.00 37.27
C ASN A 21 -19.43 -15.70 36.45
N THR A 22 -18.67 -14.76 37.01
CA THR A 22 -18.30 -13.51 36.33
C THR A 22 -17.26 -13.77 35.24
N GLU A 23 -16.21 -14.56 35.51
CA GLU A 23 -15.19 -14.88 34.51
C GLU A 23 -15.72 -15.69 33.31
N GLU A 24 -16.64 -16.64 33.54
CA GLU A 24 -17.28 -17.37 32.44
C GLU A 24 -18.20 -16.48 31.60
N ARG A 25 -18.89 -15.52 32.25
CA ARG A 25 -19.71 -14.52 31.57
C ARG A 25 -18.85 -13.59 30.72
N ASP A 26 -17.75 -13.09 31.26
CA ASP A 26 -16.82 -12.20 30.56
C ASP A 26 -16.18 -12.90 29.35
N LYS A 27 -15.81 -14.19 29.50
CA LYS A 27 -15.31 -15.01 28.38
C LYS A 27 -16.36 -15.19 27.27
N LYS A 28 -17.62 -15.44 27.64
CA LYS A 28 -18.73 -15.56 26.67
C LYS A 28 -18.98 -14.23 25.96
N GLU A 29 -19.01 -13.12 26.70
CA GLU A 29 -19.19 -11.78 26.14
C GLU A 29 -18.04 -11.41 25.21
N TYR A 30 -16.80 -11.71 25.59
CA TYR A 30 -15.63 -11.53 24.74
C TYR A 30 -15.73 -12.30 23.41
N GLU A 31 -16.07 -13.59 23.44
CA GLU A 31 -16.20 -14.37 22.21
C GLU A 31 -17.36 -13.90 21.33
N LEU A 32 -18.47 -13.43 21.91
CA LEU A 32 -19.56 -12.79 21.16
C LEU A 32 -19.08 -11.52 20.46
N LEU A 33 -18.45 -10.59 21.19
CA LEU A 33 -17.95 -9.33 20.63
C LEU A 33 -16.87 -9.55 19.56
N LYS A 34 -15.97 -10.51 19.79
CA LYS A 34 -14.93 -10.89 18.84
C LYS A 34 -15.52 -11.45 17.53
N ASN A 35 -16.52 -12.32 17.62
CA ASN A 35 -17.20 -12.86 16.44
C ASN A 35 -18.00 -11.78 15.71
N GLU A 36 -18.69 -10.90 16.44
CA GLU A 36 -19.40 -9.77 15.85
C GLU A 36 -18.44 -8.84 15.11
N LEU A 37 -17.30 -8.51 15.72
CA LEU A 37 -16.27 -7.69 15.10
C LEU A 37 -15.73 -8.34 13.82
N LYS A 38 -15.45 -9.64 13.85
CA LYS A 38 -14.99 -10.39 12.68
C LYS A 38 -16.00 -10.31 11.54
N ASN A 39 -17.28 -10.57 11.82
CA ASN A 39 -18.35 -10.52 10.82
C ASN A 39 -18.49 -9.12 10.22
N ARG A 40 -18.49 -8.08 11.06
CA ARG A 40 -18.57 -6.68 10.61
C ARG A 40 -17.40 -6.30 9.70
N ILE A 41 -16.18 -6.76 10.00
CA ILE A 41 -15.00 -6.51 9.15
C ILE A 41 -15.13 -7.24 7.81
N GLU A 42 -15.54 -8.51 7.81
CA GLU A 42 -15.75 -9.25 6.56
C GLU A 42 -16.82 -8.60 5.68
N ASP A 43 -17.93 -8.16 6.27
CA ASP A 43 -19.01 -7.49 5.55
C ASP A 43 -18.58 -6.12 5.01
N ASP A 44 -17.80 -5.34 5.77
CA ASP A 44 -17.20 -4.10 5.27
C ASP A 44 -16.29 -4.36 4.05
N ILE A 45 -15.47 -5.42 4.10
CA ILE A 45 -14.63 -5.80 2.95
C ILE A 45 -15.49 -6.20 1.75
N ARG A 46 -16.53 -7.02 1.94
CA ARG A 46 -17.47 -7.41 0.87
C ARG A 46 -18.15 -6.19 0.26
N ASN A 47 -18.62 -5.26 1.08
CA ASN A 47 -19.24 -4.01 0.64
C ASN A 47 -18.27 -3.15 -0.17
N LYS A 48 -17.02 -3.06 0.26
CA LYS A 48 -15.95 -2.39 -0.50
C LYS A 48 -15.69 -3.08 -1.84
N ILE A 49 -15.63 -4.41 -1.90
CA ILE A 49 -15.48 -5.16 -3.17
C ILE A 49 -16.64 -4.84 -4.13
N ASN A 50 -17.87 -4.85 -3.64
CA ASN A 50 -19.04 -4.49 -4.45
C ASN A 50 -18.96 -3.06 -4.96
N THR A 51 -18.53 -2.12 -4.12
CA THR A 51 -18.27 -0.73 -4.50
C THR A 51 -17.24 -0.64 -5.64
N MET A 52 -16.13 -1.40 -5.53
CA MET A 52 -15.10 -1.44 -6.58
C MET A 52 -15.66 -1.92 -7.92
N LYS A 53 -16.52 -2.95 -7.92
CA LYS A 53 -17.18 -3.48 -9.13
C LYS A 53 -18.13 -2.45 -9.76
N ILE A 54 -18.93 -1.76 -8.94
CA ILE A 54 -19.83 -0.69 -9.42
C ILE A 54 -19.02 0.44 -10.07
N LEU A 55 -17.97 0.92 -9.40
CA LEU A 55 -17.09 1.97 -9.94
C LEU A 55 -16.45 1.55 -11.27
N LEU A 56 -16.01 0.29 -11.39
CA LEU A 56 -15.47 -0.23 -12.65
C LEU A 56 -16.50 -0.22 -13.77
N LYS A 57 -17.73 -0.67 -13.49
CA LYS A 57 -18.83 -0.70 -14.47
C LYS A 57 -19.19 0.70 -14.96
N ILE A 58 -19.36 1.65 -14.03
CA ILE A 58 -19.64 3.06 -14.34
C ILE A 58 -18.51 3.67 -15.18
N ARG A 59 -17.25 3.45 -14.78
CA ARG A 59 -16.09 3.99 -15.51
C ARG A 59 -16.00 3.44 -16.93
N ASN A 60 -16.11 2.13 -17.10
CA ASN A 60 -15.97 1.47 -18.40
C ASN A 60 -17.11 1.86 -19.34
N GLY A 61 -18.35 1.92 -18.85
CA GLY A 61 -19.51 2.36 -19.61
C GLY A 61 -19.64 3.88 -19.77
N LYS A 62 -18.73 4.66 -19.17
CA LYS A 62 -18.82 6.13 -19.07
C LYS A 62 -20.18 6.63 -18.57
N LEU A 63 -20.82 5.88 -17.68
CA LEU A 63 -22.20 6.14 -17.23
C LEU A 63 -22.31 7.43 -16.39
N TYR A 64 -21.21 7.90 -15.83
CA TYR A 64 -21.14 9.18 -15.12
C TYR A 64 -21.53 10.39 -16.00
N ILE A 65 -21.53 10.26 -17.33
CA ILE A 65 -21.99 11.32 -18.24
C ILE A 65 -23.50 11.54 -18.12
N LEU A 66 -24.26 10.52 -17.69
CA LEU A 66 -25.72 10.63 -17.50
C LEU A 66 -26.09 11.63 -16.40
N ASP A 67 -25.22 11.78 -15.40
CA ASP A 67 -25.36 12.78 -14.33
C ASP A 67 -24.67 14.11 -14.70
N GLY A 68 -24.24 14.27 -15.96
CA GLY A 68 -23.63 15.51 -16.46
C GLY A 68 -22.13 15.67 -16.16
N TYR A 69 -21.47 14.70 -15.52
CA TYR A 69 -20.03 14.79 -15.27
C TYR A 69 -19.23 14.62 -16.57
N LYS A 70 -18.28 15.53 -16.80
CA LYS A 70 -17.35 15.43 -17.94
C LYS A 70 -16.27 14.38 -17.71
N ARG A 71 -15.90 14.13 -16.45
CA ARG A 71 -14.82 13.20 -16.08
C ARG A 71 -15.30 12.28 -14.95
N PHE A 72 -14.81 11.04 -14.99
CA PHE A 72 -15.06 10.07 -13.93
C PHE A 72 -14.56 10.56 -12.57
N GLU A 73 -13.48 11.36 -12.54
CA GLU A 73 -12.92 11.84 -11.28
C GLU A 73 -13.78 12.91 -10.60
N ASP A 74 -14.59 13.63 -11.36
CA ASP A 74 -15.55 14.59 -10.82
C ASP A 74 -16.73 13.82 -10.19
N PHE A 75 -17.21 12.76 -10.87
CA PHE A 75 -18.25 11.87 -10.36
C PHE A 75 -17.89 11.23 -9.00
N ILE A 76 -16.70 10.64 -8.86
CA ILE A 76 -16.31 9.97 -7.61
C ILE A 76 -16.12 10.93 -6.43
N PHE A 77 -15.92 12.23 -6.70
CA PHE A 77 -15.72 13.23 -5.65
C PHE A 77 -16.98 13.40 -4.80
N ASP A 78 -18.15 13.32 -5.42
CA ASP A 78 -19.45 13.46 -4.75
C ASP A 78 -19.76 12.30 -3.80
N PHE A 79 -19.11 11.15 -4.00
CA PHE A 79 -19.17 9.99 -3.10
C PHE A 79 -18.09 10.01 -2.02
N LYS A 80 -17.37 11.13 -1.84
CA LYS A 80 -16.26 11.28 -0.89
C LYS A 80 -15.14 10.27 -1.10
N ILE A 81 -14.95 9.80 -2.33
CA ILE A 81 -13.88 8.85 -2.67
C ILE A 81 -12.68 9.62 -3.20
N ALA A 82 -11.57 9.56 -2.46
CA ALA A 82 -10.31 10.15 -2.91
C ALA A 82 -9.86 9.53 -4.24
N ARG A 83 -9.29 10.37 -5.13
CA ARG A 83 -8.84 9.95 -6.48
C ARG A 83 -7.89 8.75 -6.43
N THR A 84 -6.93 8.77 -5.51
CA THR A 84 -5.94 7.69 -5.31
C THR A 84 -6.61 6.38 -4.91
N GLN A 85 -7.65 6.46 -4.07
CA GLN A 85 -8.44 5.30 -3.65
C GLN A 85 -9.25 4.73 -4.81
N ALA A 86 -9.91 5.59 -5.60
CA ALA A 86 -10.67 5.15 -6.76
C ALA A 86 -9.80 4.42 -7.79
N TYR A 87 -8.57 4.90 -8.05
CA TYR A 87 -7.65 4.18 -8.94
C TYR A 87 -7.26 2.80 -8.39
N LYS A 88 -7.02 2.67 -7.09
CA LYS A 88 -6.77 1.37 -6.45
C LYS A 88 -7.97 0.44 -6.59
N TYR A 89 -9.17 0.94 -6.29
CA TYR A 89 -10.43 0.20 -6.39
C TYR A 89 -10.68 -0.33 -7.79
N ILE A 90 -10.53 0.51 -8.81
CA ILE A 90 -10.69 0.11 -10.20
C ILE A 90 -9.64 -0.93 -10.61
N LYS A 91 -8.40 -0.80 -10.15
CA LYS A 91 -7.35 -1.77 -10.43
C LYS A 91 -7.67 -3.14 -9.82
N ILE A 92 -8.15 -3.18 -8.58
CA ILE A 92 -8.55 -4.43 -7.90
C ILE A 92 -9.74 -5.06 -8.64
N ALA A 93 -10.79 -4.29 -8.92
CA ALA A 93 -11.96 -4.79 -9.64
C ALA A 93 -11.61 -5.38 -11.01
N LYS A 94 -10.66 -4.76 -11.75
CA LYS A 94 -10.18 -5.32 -13.03
C LYS A 94 -9.51 -6.67 -12.85
N LEU A 95 -8.67 -6.83 -11.82
CA LEU A 95 -8.01 -8.11 -11.56
C LEU A 95 -9.01 -9.21 -11.17
N ILE A 96 -10.06 -8.86 -10.43
CA ILE A 96 -11.17 -9.77 -10.13
C ILE A 96 -11.90 -10.17 -11.41
N PHE A 97 -12.27 -9.18 -12.24
CA PHE A 97 -12.96 -9.42 -13.51
C PHE A 97 -12.14 -10.28 -14.50
N GLU A 98 -10.81 -10.08 -14.52
CA GLU A 98 -9.88 -10.87 -15.33
C GLU A 98 -9.59 -12.27 -14.74
N GLY A 99 -10.19 -12.63 -13.59
CA GLY A 99 -9.96 -13.91 -12.92
C GLY A 99 -8.58 -14.06 -12.27
N LYS A 100 -7.77 -13.00 -12.25
CA LYS A 100 -6.41 -12.98 -11.67
C LYS A 100 -6.40 -12.81 -10.15
N LEU A 101 -7.52 -12.41 -9.56
CA LEU A 101 -7.67 -12.22 -8.13
C LEU A 101 -9.02 -12.77 -7.67
N LYS A 102 -9.01 -13.71 -6.72
CA LYS A 102 -10.23 -14.23 -6.10
C LYS A 102 -10.68 -13.30 -4.96
N GLU A 103 -11.99 -13.10 -4.84
CA GLU A 103 -12.58 -12.27 -3.79
C GLU A 103 -12.29 -12.80 -2.39
N ILE A 104 -12.31 -14.13 -2.23
CA ILE A 104 -12.00 -14.78 -0.94
C ILE A 104 -10.63 -14.38 -0.42
N ASN A 105 -9.64 -14.24 -1.30
CA ASN A 105 -8.29 -13.82 -0.92
C ASN A 105 -8.28 -12.38 -0.36
N ILE A 106 -9.17 -11.51 -0.83
CA ILE A 106 -9.31 -10.14 -0.32
C ILE A 106 -10.02 -10.14 1.02
N ILE A 107 -11.05 -10.97 1.19
CA ILE A 107 -11.80 -11.09 2.44
C ILE A 107 -10.88 -11.59 3.57
N GLU A 108 -10.07 -12.61 3.30
CA GLU A 108 -9.16 -13.21 4.29
C GLU A 108 -7.98 -12.30 4.65
N ASN A 109 -7.40 -11.60 3.67
CA ASN A 109 -6.18 -10.82 3.87
C ASN A 109 -6.43 -9.33 4.12
N GLY A 110 -7.62 -8.84 3.81
CA GLY A 110 -7.92 -7.41 3.71
C GLY A 110 -7.39 -6.77 2.42
N ILE A 111 -7.94 -5.60 2.09
CA ILE A 111 -7.68 -4.90 0.82
C ILE A 111 -6.22 -4.47 0.69
N ASP A 112 -5.65 -3.84 1.72
CA ASP A 112 -4.30 -3.27 1.65
C ASP A 112 -3.21 -4.34 1.58
N LYS A 113 -3.34 -5.41 2.38
CA LYS A 113 -2.42 -6.55 2.35
C LYS A 113 -2.48 -7.27 1.00
N THR A 114 -3.68 -7.43 0.44
CA THR A 114 -3.85 -8.01 -0.89
C THR A 114 -3.18 -7.16 -1.96
N LEU A 115 -3.37 -5.83 -1.91
CA LEU A 115 -2.72 -4.91 -2.83
C LEU A 115 -1.19 -4.94 -2.69
N PHE A 116 -0.68 -4.99 -1.47
CA PHE A 116 0.74 -5.12 -1.18
C PHE A 116 1.34 -6.40 -1.77
N ASN A 117 0.67 -7.54 -1.60
CA ASN A 117 1.10 -8.82 -2.17
C ASN A 117 1.11 -8.79 -3.70
N LEU A 118 0.06 -8.24 -4.33
CA LEU A 118 -0.01 -8.05 -5.78
C LEU A 118 1.09 -7.13 -6.33
N MET A 119 1.58 -6.18 -5.53
CA MET A 119 2.69 -5.31 -5.89
C MET A 119 4.06 -5.97 -5.68
N LYS A 120 4.19 -6.88 -4.72
CA LYS A 120 5.39 -7.71 -4.53
C LYS A 120 5.63 -8.66 -5.69
N ASP A 121 4.59 -9.33 -6.18
CA ASP A 121 4.71 -10.24 -7.33
C ASP A 121 5.01 -9.48 -8.63
N LYS A 122 4.66 -8.19 -8.69
CA LYS A 122 5.05 -7.27 -9.78
C LYS A 122 6.42 -6.60 -9.59
N LYS A 123 7.25 -7.02 -8.62
CA LYS A 123 8.70 -6.76 -8.67
C LYS A 123 9.42 -7.52 -9.79
N VAL A 124 8.70 -8.04 -10.79
CA VAL A 124 9.23 -8.22 -12.14
C VAL A 124 9.51 -6.85 -12.74
N LYS A 125 10.75 -6.40 -12.56
CA LYS A 125 11.47 -5.44 -13.41
C LYS A 125 10.61 -4.25 -13.87
N SER A 126 10.47 -3.23 -13.02
CA SER A 126 10.53 -1.90 -13.62
C SER A 126 11.87 -1.88 -14.36
N ARG A 127 11.84 -1.82 -15.70
CA ARG A 127 12.93 -1.25 -16.49
C ARG A 127 13.05 0.26 -16.15
N ALA A 128 13.01 0.60 -14.86
CA ALA A 128 13.37 1.89 -14.33
C ALA A 128 14.87 1.98 -14.62
N ASN A 129 15.16 2.50 -15.82
CA ASN A 129 16.46 2.77 -16.39
C ASN A 129 17.58 2.00 -15.71
N LEU A 130 17.93 0.83 -16.26
CA LEU A 130 19.12 0.06 -15.84
C LEU A 130 20.37 0.95 -15.80
N ILE A 131 20.35 2.04 -16.58
CA ILE A 131 21.35 3.09 -16.63
C ILE A 131 20.87 4.27 -15.77
N LYS A 132 21.62 4.57 -14.69
CA LYS A 132 21.38 5.76 -13.87
C LYS A 132 21.61 7.02 -14.72
N PRO A 133 20.75 8.05 -14.62
CA PRO A 133 20.97 9.30 -15.34
C PRO A 133 22.27 9.96 -14.85
N LEU A 134 23.14 10.32 -15.79
CA LEU A 134 24.37 11.05 -15.51
C LEU A 134 24.02 12.46 -15.01
N ARG A 135 24.59 12.85 -13.86
CA ARG A 135 24.48 14.22 -13.31
C ARG A 135 25.85 14.89 -13.42
N VAL A 136 25.98 15.83 -14.35
CA VAL A 136 27.19 16.65 -14.51
C VAL A 136 26.88 18.07 -14.06
N ARG A 137 27.80 18.68 -13.32
CA ARG A 137 27.78 20.12 -13.05
C ARG A 137 28.70 20.78 -14.07
N LEU A 138 28.12 21.59 -14.95
CA LEU A 138 28.87 22.40 -15.90
C LEU A 138 29.27 23.73 -15.27
N GLU A 139 30.36 24.31 -15.74
CA GLU A 139 30.94 25.54 -15.19
C GLU A 139 30.07 26.77 -15.45
N THR A 140 29.33 26.79 -16.56
CA THR A 140 28.47 27.91 -16.95
C THR A 140 26.99 27.52 -16.99
N GLN A 141 26.12 28.47 -16.60
CA GLN A 141 24.67 28.28 -16.61
C GLN A 141 24.13 28.12 -18.04
N GLU A 142 24.69 28.86 -18.99
CA GLU A 142 24.32 28.79 -20.41
C GLU A 142 24.50 27.39 -21.00
N ALA A 143 25.65 26.75 -20.74
CA ALA A 143 25.90 25.38 -21.16
C ALA A 143 24.90 24.41 -20.50
N CYS A 144 24.63 24.58 -19.21
CA CYS A 144 23.66 23.76 -18.47
C CYS A 144 22.26 23.84 -19.09
N ASP A 145 21.81 25.04 -19.44
CA ASP A 145 20.49 25.26 -20.04
C ASP A 145 20.40 24.72 -21.46
N PHE A 146 21.46 24.89 -22.26
CA PHE A 146 21.54 24.34 -23.62
C PHE A 146 21.39 22.81 -23.63
N TYR A 147 22.17 22.10 -22.82
CA TYR A 147 22.13 20.63 -22.79
C TYR A 147 20.87 20.08 -22.13
N LYS A 148 20.29 20.78 -21.15
CA LYS A 148 18.99 20.42 -20.54
C LYS A 148 17.83 20.55 -21.50
N ARG A 149 17.83 21.56 -22.37
CA ARG A 149 16.80 21.75 -23.41
C ARG A 149 16.87 20.67 -24.50
N ASN A 150 18.03 20.03 -24.68
CA ASN A 150 18.28 19.11 -25.79
C ASN A 150 18.74 17.70 -25.33
N PRO A 151 17.98 16.98 -24.49
CA PRO A 151 18.45 15.75 -23.82
C PRO A 151 18.82 14.61 -24.79
N LYS A 152 18.10 14.47 -25.91
CA LYS A 152 18.41 13.44 -26.92
C LYS A 152 19.75 13.71 -27.62
N PHE A 153 19.99 14.97 -27.97
CA PHE A 153 21.22 15.41 -28.61
C PHE A 153 22.40 15.27 -27.65
N THR A 154 22.25 15.70 -26.39
CA THR A 154 23.27 15.56 -25.35
C THR A 154 23.69 14.10 -25.18
N ASN A 155 22.71 13.18 -25.09
CA ASN A 155 23.01 11.75 -24.98
C ASN A 155 23.76 11.22 -26.21
N HIS A 156 23.33 11.60 -27.41
CA HIS A 156 23.99 11.19 -28.65
C HIS A 156 25.42 11.71 -28.74
N LEU A 157 25.63 12.99 -28.43
CA LEU A 157 26.95 13.64 -28.45
C LEU A 157 27.92 12.97 -27.48
N LEU A 158 27.49 12.72 -26.24
CA LEU A 158 28.33 12.09 -25.22
C LEU A 158 28.69 10.64 -25.58
N GLU A 159 27.73 9.89 -26.11
CA GLU A 159 27.96 8.51 -26.54
C GLU A 159 28.91 8.46 -27.74
N ASP A 160 28.66 9.25 -28.78
CA ASP A 160 29.50 9.32 -29.99
C ASP A 160 30.95 9.75 -29.64
N PHE A 161 31.08 10.76 -28.78
CA PHE A 161 32.39 11.24 -28.33
C PHE A 161 33.14 10.17 -27.53
N TYR A 162 32.45 9.45 -26.64
CA TYR A 162 33.05 8.35 -25.87
C TYR A 162 33.51 7.21 -26.78
N GLN A 163 32.66 6.77 -27.72
CA GLN A 163 32.99 5.67 -28.63
C GLN A 163 34.22 5.98 -29.50
N LYS A 164 34.33 7.22 -30.00
CA LYS A 164 35.45 7.63 -30.86
C LYS A 164 36.75 7.83 -30.12
N ASN A 165 36.71 8.22 -28.84
CA ASN A 165 37.89 8.69 -28.11
C ASN A 165 38.20 7.87 -26.84
N LYS A 166 37.59 6.69 -26.69
CA LYS A 166 37.60 5.89 -25.46
C LYS A 166 38.98 5.73 -24.84
N GLU A 167 39.98 5.30 -25.61
CA GLU A 167 41.34 5.04 -25.10
C GLU A 167 42.04 6.34 -24.66
N GLN A 168 41.85 7.43 -25.39
CA GLN A 168 42.43 8.73 -25.05
C GLN A 168 41.78 9.31 -23.79
N LEU A 169 40.47 9.11 -23.60
CA LEU A 169 39.75 9.53 -22.40
C LEU A 169 40.23 8.78 -21.17
N ILE A 170 40.48 7.48 -21.27
CA ILE A 170 41.04 6.68 -20.16
C ILE A 170 42.41 7.22 -19.76
N LYS A 171 43.32 7.44 -20.73
CA LYS A 171 44.65 7.99 -20.46
C LYS A 171 44.60 9.38 -19.82
N LYS A 172 43.69 10.25 -20.27
CA LYS A 172 43.49 11.59 -19.67
C LYS A 172 42.93 11.52 -18.26
N LEU A 173 42.03 10.56 -17.98
CA LEU A 173 41.50 10.33 -16.64
C LEU A 173 42.63 9.93 -15.68
N GLU A 174 43.47 8.99 -16.09
CA GLU A 174 44.64 8.56 -15.30
C GLU A 174 45.61 9.73 -15.03
N GLN A 175 45.81 10.62 -16.00
CA GLN A 175 46.64 11.82 -15.81
C GLN A 175 46.01 12.86 -14.87
N TYR A 176 44.69 12.95 -14.84
CA TYR A 176 43.96 13.85 -13.96
C TYR A 176 43.94 13.35 -12.51
N GLU A 177 43.79 12.03 -12.30
CA GLU A 177 43.78 11.43 -10.95
C GLU A 177 45.17 11.40 -10.28
N ASN A 178 46.25 11.40 -11.07
CA ASN A 178 47.62 11.46 -10.59
C ASN A 178 48.14 12.90 -10.36
N LYS A 179 47.25 13.90 -10.37
CA LYS A 179 47.55 15.32 -10.24
C LYS A 179 46.96 15.90 -8.97
#